data_AF-A0A2N4SYX8-F1
#
_entry.id   AF-A0A2N4SYX8-F1
#
_cell.length_a   1.000
_cell.length_b   1.000
_cell.length_c   1.000
_cell.angle_alpha   90.00
_cell.angle_beta   90.00
_cell.angle_gamma   90.00
#
_symmetry.space_group_name_H-M   'P 1'
#
loop_
_entity.id
_entity.type
_entity.pdbx_description
1 polymer ?
#
loop_
_entity_poly.entity_id
_entity_poly.type
_entity_poly.pdbx_seq_one_letter_code
_entity_poly.pdbx_strand_id
1 'polypeptide(L)'
;MPRRPVARDKLLAAFEQIVLDDGERAATLDAVAAAAGVSKGGLLYHFPHRQALVDATLQQLEELMQLDLEAMAATEDGAARYFLTTSLYEDSRLDRALVVASRLVQSGDENAQAALKRLEQSWYALILADVGDPVVATAVQQMGDGLYHNASIGLLPDAHEQRHAILTALLEAVDRLSPRP
;
A
#
# COMPACT_ATOMS: atom_id res chain seq x y z
N MET A 1 -22.53 22.42 10.11
CA MET A 1 -21.36 21.60 10.53
C MET A 1 -21.52 20.21 9.96
N PRO A 2 -20.53 19.64 9.26
CA PRO A 2 -20.61 18.25 8.80
C PRO A 2 -20.75 17.29 9.99
N ARG A 3 -21.46 16.16 9.82
CA ARG A 3 -21.63 15.12 10.86
C ARG A 3 -20.25 14.59 11.29
N ARG A 4 -20.08 14.29 12.59
CA ARG A 4 -18.81 13.87 13.24
C ARG A 4 -17.92 12.89 12.44
N PRO A 5 -18.40 11.73 11.97
CA PRO A 5 -17.55 10.80 11.21
C PRO A 5 -17.03 11.44 9.92
N VAL A 6 -17.86 12.24 9.24
CA VAL A 6 -17.53 12.91 7.98
C VAL A 6 -16.37 13.90 8.13
N ALA A 7 -16.23 14.57 9.28
CA ALA A 7 -15.14 15.53 9.48
C ALA A 7 -13.78 14.84 9.67
N ARG A 8 -13.73 13.76 10.46
CA ARG A 8 -12.52 12.96 10.68
C ARG A 8 -12.03 12.36 9.36
N ASP A 9 -12.94 11.77 8.58
CA ASP A 9 -12.59 11.09 7.33
C ASP A 9 -12.12 12.09 6.27
N LYS A 10 -12.73 13.28 6.21
CA LYS A 10 -12.26 14.36 5.31
C LYS A 10 -10.85 14.84 5.65
N LEU A 11 -10.54 14.98 6.93
CA LEU A 11 -9.20 15.37 7.38
C LEU A 11 -8.16 14.32 6.99
N LEU A 12 -8.51 13.03 7.15
CA LEU A 12 -7.61 11.92 6.84
C LEU A 12 -7.39 11.79 5.33
N ALA A 13 -8.46 11.85 4.53
CA ALA A 13 -8.36 11.86 3.07
C ALA A 13 -7.57 13.08 2.54
N ALA A 14 -7.75 14.26 3.15
CA ALA A 14 -6.97 15.45 2.79
C ALA A 14 -5.48 15.28 3.14
N PHE A 15 -5.17 14.67 4.29
CA PHE A 15 -3.79 14.34 4.67
C PHE A 15 -3.16 13.38 3.65
N GLU A 16 -3.80 12.25 3.36
CA GLU A 16 -3.33 11.27 2.37
C GLU A 16 -3.09 11.92 1.01
N GLN A 17 -4.04 12.72 0.53
CA GLN A 17 -3.92 13.41 -0.76
C GLN A 17 -2.73 14.38 -0.82
N ILE A 18 -2.54 15.21 0.22
CA ILE A 18 -1.40 16.12 0.26
C ILE A 18 -0.08 15.33 0.29
N VAL A 19 -0.02 14.22 1.02
CA VAL A 19 1.18 13.37 1.03
C VAL A 19 1.45 12.76 -0.34
N LEU A 20 0.41 12.37 -1.09
CA LEU A 20 0.49 11.81 -2.46
C LEU A 20 0.85 12.84 -3.53
N ASP A 21 0.41 14.07 -3.40
CA ASP A 21 0.64 15.10 -4.44
C ASP A 21 1.90 15.91 -4.15
N ASP A 22 2.02 16.42 -2.92
CA ASP A 22 3.01 17.44 -2.54
C ASP A 22 4.10 16.90 -1.59
N GLY A 23 3.92 15.66 -1.11
CA GLY A 23 4.85 14.99 -0.22
C GLY A 23 4.59 15.26 1.27
N GLU A 24 5.26 14.48 2.11
CA GLU A 24 5.03 14.39 3.55
C GLU A 24 5.10 15.75 4.28
N ARG A 25 6.10 16.59 3.93
CA ARG A 25 6.35 17.87 4.58
C ARG A 25 5.28 18.92 4.31
N ALA A 26 4.58 18.81 3.18
CA ALA A 26 3.49 19.72 2.81
C ALA A 26 2.23 19.48 3.65
N ALA A 27 2.06 18.26 4.18
CA ALA A 27 0.91 17.84 4.98
C ALA A 27 0.97 18.38 6.42
N THR A 28 0.97 19.71 6.56
CA THR A 28 0.85 20.42 7.83
C THR A 28 -0.60 20.41 8.32
N LEU A 29 -0.83 20.54 9.64
CA LEU A 29 -2.19 20.58 10.17
C LEU A 29 -3.03 21.71 9.54
N ASP A 30 -2.44 22.89 9.32
CA ASP A 30 -3.16 24.00 8.70
C ASP A 30 -3.49 23.72 7.22
N ALA A 31 -2.59 23.09 6.46
CA ALA A 31 -2.85 22.67 5.08
C ALA A 31 -3.95 21.59 5.02
N VAL A 32 -3.91 20.60 5.90
CA VAL A 32 -4.93 19.54 6.01
C VAL A 32 -6.30 20.12 6.37
N ALA A 33 -6.36 21.02 7.36
CA ALA A 33 -7.60 21.70 7.74
C ALA A 33 -8.20 22.48 6.56
N ALA A 34 -7.37 23.24 5.86
CA ALA A 34 -7.77 24.02 4.69
C ALA A 34 -8.30 23.12 3.56
N ALA A 35 -7.57 22.07 3.20
CA ALA A 35 -7.96 21.12 2.16
C ALA A 35 -9.24 20.35 2.51
N ALA A 36 -9.43 19.99 3.79
CA ALA A 36 -10.63 19.31 4.27
C ALA A 36 -11.86 20.24 4.41
N GLY A 37 -11.67 21.56 4.34
CA GLY A 37 -12.70 22.55 4.64
C GLY A 37 -13.16 22.51 6.11
N VAL A 38 -12.24 22.19 7.02
CA VAL A 38 -12.48 22.07 8.47
C VAL A 38 -11.72 23.17 9.20
N SER A 39 -12.29 23.72 10.28
CA SER A 39 -11.58 24.74 11.07
C SER A 39 -10.42 24.14 11.85
N LYS A 40 -9.40 24.95 12.20
CA LYS A 40 -8.28 24.51 13.04
C LYS A 40 -8.74 23.89 14.36
N GLY A 41 -9.72 24.48 15.02
CA GLY A 41 -10.33 23.90 16.24
C GLY A 41 -11.05 22.58 15.99
N GLY A 42 -11.72 22.44 14.84
CA GLY A 42 -12.35 21.18 14.43
C GLY A 42 -11.34 20.08 14.12
N LEU A 43 -10.21 20.44 13.50
CA LEU A 43 -9.09 19.52 13.27
C LEU A 43 -8.50 19.06 14.60
N LEU A 44 -8.12 19.99 15.47
CA LEU A 44 -7.47 19.66 16.76
C LEU A 44 -8.37 18.83 17.69
N TYR A 45 -9.69 18.92 17.53
CA TYR A 45 -10.63 18.04 18.22
C TYR A 45 -10.51 16.57 17.79
N HIS A 46 -10.14 16.29 16.54
CA HIS A 46 -9.97 14.93 16.01
C HIS A 46 -8.52 14.46 16.04
N PHE A 47 -7.59 15.34 15.69
CA PHE A 47 -6.16 15.06 15.55
C PHE A 47 -5.37 16.14 16.29
N PRO A 48 -5.02 15.93 17.57
CA PRO A 48 -4.40 16.96 18.41
C PRO A 48 -2.98 17.35 17.95
N HIS A 49 -2.31 16.46 17.21
CA HIS A 49 -0.99 16.68 16.62
C HIS A 49 -0.87 15.89 15.32
N ARG A 50 0.15 16.22 14.53
CA ARG A 50 0.41 15.59 13.23
C ARG A 50 0.58 14.07 13.31
N GLN A 51 1.26 13.57 14.35
CA GLN A 51 1.42 12.13 14.52
C GLN A 51 0.07 11.39 14.61
N ALA A 52 -0.98 12.01 15.13
CA ALA A 52 -2.30 11.38 15.19
C ALA A 52 -2.94 11.17 13.80
N LEU A 53 -2.60 12.00 12.81
CA LEU A 53 -2.99 11.79 11.41
C LEU A 53 -2.21 10.62 10.80
N VAL A 54 -0.90 10.56 11.07
CA VAL A 54 -0.04 9.46 10.63
C VAL A 54 -0.54 8.14 11.19
N ASP A 55 -0.74 8.05 12.50
CA ASP A 55 -1.17 6.82 13.17
C ASP A 55 -2.54 6.36 12.64
N ALA A 56 -3.48 7.29 12.40
CA ALA A 56 -4.78 6.96 11.80
C ALA A 56 -4.68 6.50 10.34
N THR A 57 -3.70 7.02 9.59
CA THR A 57 -3.43 6.58 8.21
C THR A 57 -2.86 5.16 8.20
N LEU A 58 -1.90 4.88 9.09
CA LEU A 58 -1.31 3.55 9.23
C LEU A 58 -2.33 2.53 9.72
N GLN A 59 -3.26 2.92 10.61
CA GLN A 59 -4.37 2.05 11.01
C GLN A 59 -5.26 1.68 9.81
N GLN A 60 -5.61 2.63 8.94
CA GLN A 60 -6.37 2.32 7.72
C GLN A 60 -5.58 1.39 6.78
N LEU A 61 -4.27 1.60 6.67
CA LEU A 61 -3.41 0.70 5.90
C LEU A 61 -3.47 -0.72 6.47
N GLU A 62 -3.35 -0.90 7.78
CA GLU A 62 -3.44 -2.22 8.42
C GLU A 62 -4.81 -2.90 8.17
N GLU A 63 -5.91 -2.15 8.21
CA GLU A 63 -7.25 -2.67 7.89
C GLU A 63 -7.35 -3.12 6.42
N LEU A 64 -6.82 -2.33 5.48
CA LEU A 64 -6.82 -2.67 4.06
C LEU A 64 -5.92 -3.88 3.78
N MET A 65 -4.75 -3.95 4.42
CA MET A 65 -3.84 -5.08 4.31
C MET A 65 -4.45 -6.37 4.85
N GLN A 66 -5.19 -6.31 5.96
CA GLN A 66 -5.83 -7.50 6.50
C GLN A 66 -6.83 -8.10 5.50
N LEU A 67 -7.59 -7.26 4.80
CA LEU A 67 -8.51 -7.71 3.73
C LEU A 67 -7.76 -8.32 2.54
N ASP A 68 -6.63 -7.73 2.14
CA ASP A 68 -5.79 -8.27 1.06
C ASP A 68 -5.16 -9.61 1.43
N LEU A 69 -4.64 -9.74 2.66
CA LEU A 69 -4.09 -11.00 3.18
C LEU A 69 -5.16 -12.10 3.26
N GLU A 70 -6.39 -11.76 3.65
CA GLU A 70 -7.51 -12.69 3.64
C GLU A 70 -7.87 -13.16 2.23
N ALA A 71 -7.90 -12.24 1.26
CA ALA A 71 -8.13 -12.57 -0.16
C ALA A 71 -7.00 -13.43 -0.73
N MET A 72 -5.75 -13.09 -0.42
CA MET A 72 -4.56 -13.84 -0.82
C MET A 72 -4.53 -15.25 -0.25
N ALA A 73 -4.94 -15.43 1.01
CA ALA A 73 -5.01 -16.74 1.65
C ALA A 73 -6.17 -17.61 1.12
N ALA A 74 -7.25 -16.99 0.63
CA ALA A 74 -8.45 -17.67 0.14
C ALA A 74 -8.42 -18.00 -1.36
N THR A 75 -7.45 -17.50 -2.11
CA THR A 75 -7.39 -17.70 -3.56
C THR A 75 -7.03 -19.13 -3.96
N GLU A 76 -7.76 -19.69 -4.92
CA GLU A 76 -7.46 -21.01 -5.51
C GLU A 76 -6.24 -20.97 -6.44
N ASP A 77 -5.88 -19.77 -6.92
CA ASP A 77 -4.74 -19.55 -7.81
C ASP A 77 -3.40 -19.63 -7.07
N GLY A 78 -3.39 -19.70 -5.74
CA GLY A 78 -2.18 -19.69 -4.91
C GLY A 78 -1.66 -18.27 -4.63
N ALA A 79 -1.09 -18.11 -3.44
CA ALA A 79 -0.66 -16.82 -2.91
C ALA A 79 0.43 -16.16 -3.78
N ALA A 80 1.38 -16.93 -4.32
CA ALA A 80 2.46 -16.39 -5.16
C ALA A 80 1.93 -15.74 -6.45
N ARG A 81 0.92 -16.35 -7.08
CA ARG A 81 0.28 -15.79 -8.28
C ARG A 81 -0.55 -14.57 -7.92
N TYR A 82 -1.36 -14.66 -6.85
CA TYR A 82 -2.16 -13.53 -6.36
C TYR A 82 -1.29 -12.30 -6.13
N PHE A 83 -0.19 -12.44 -5.38
CA PHE A 83 0.73 -11.35 -5.06
C PHE A 83 1.25 -10.63 -6.31
N LEU A 84 1.68 -11.38 -7.34
CA LEU A 84 2.13 -10.79 -8.58
C LEU A 84 1.02 -10.08 -9.35
N THR A 85 -0.18 -10.68 -9.40
CA THR A 85 -1.31 -10.10 -10.13
C THR A 85 -1.80 -8.78 -9.53
N THR A 86 -1.74 -8.64 -8.20
CA THR A 86 -2.12 -7.41 -7.50
C THR A 86 -0.98 -6.38 -7.44
N SER A 87 0.25 -6.76 -7.83
CA SER A 87 1.41 -5.86 -7.84
C SER A 87 1.45 -4.90 -9.04
N LEU A 88 0.44 -4.86 -9.92
CA LEU A 88 0.45 -3.99 -11.12
C LEU A 88 0.11 -2.51 -10.86
N TYR A 89 -0.17 -2.11 -9.61
CA TYR A 89 -0.66 -0.78 -9.21
C TYR A 89 -1.87 -0.33 -10.04
N GLU A 90 -3.06 -0.36 -9.44
CA GLU A 90 -4.31 0.01 -10.11
C GLU A 90 -4.94 1.29 -9.52
N ASP A 91 -4.16 2.06 -8.76
CA ASP A 91 -4.64 3.20 -7.98
C ASP A 91 -5.82 2.80 -7.06
N SER A 92 -5.71 1.62 -6.45
CA SER A 92 -6.64 1.15 -5.43
C SER A 92 -6.48 1.95 -4.13
N ARG A 93 -7.41 1.75 -3.18
CA ARG A 93 -7.26 2.35 -1.83
C ARG A 93 -6.01 1.83 -1.12
N LEU A 94 -5.71 0.53 -1.28
CA LEU A 94 -4.51 -0.08 -0.72
C LEU A 94 -3.26 0.52 -1.37
N ASP A 95 -3.26 0.70 -2.69
CA ASP A 95 -2.12 1.25 -3.42
C ASP A 95 -1.76 2.65 -2.93
N ARG A 96 -2.76 3.53 -2.81
CA ARG A 96 -2.57 4.87 -2.26
C ARG A 96 -2.06 4.83 -0.82
N ALA A 97 -2.60 3.97 0.02
CA ALA A 97 -2.14 3.83 1.41
C ALA A 97 -0.68 3.35 1.49
N LEU A 98 -0.28 2.41 0.63
CA LEU A 98 1.10 1.93 0.52
C LEU A 98 2.07 3.02 0.05
N VAL A 99 1.67 3.82 -0.94
CA VAL A 99 2.47 4.97 -1.41
C VAL A 99 2.61 6.02 -0.31
N VAL A 100 1.53 6.35 0.40
CA VAL A 100 1.58 7.28 1.55
C VAL A 100 2.54 6.77 2.62
N ALA A 101 2.39 5.52 3.06
CA ALA A 101 3.30 4.91 4.04
C ALA A 101 4.75 4.90 3.56
N SER A 102 4.99 4.59 2.29
CA SER A 102 6.35 4.59 1.71
C SER A 102 6.98 5.99 1.74
N ARG A 103 6.20 7.04 1.46
CA ARG A 103 6.67 8.43 1.55
C ARG A 103 6.94 8.86 3.00
N LEU A 104 6.14 8.38 3.95
CA LEU A 104 6.40 8.59 5.38
C LEU A 104 7.72 7.92 5.80
N VAL A 105 7.99 6.69 5.36
CA VAL A 105 9.28 6.02 5.59
C VAL A 105 10.45 6.82 5.01
N GLN A 106 10.32 7.34 3.79
CA GLN A 106 11.36 8.18 3.17
C GLN A 106 11.62 9.48 3.94
N SER A 107 10.64 9.98 4.68
CA SER A 107 10.81 11.12 5.59
C SER A 107 11.37 10.75 6.98
N GLY A 108 11.54 9.45 7.26
CA GLY A 108 12.11 8.94 8.52
C GLY A 108 11.07 8.53 9.58
N ASP A 109 9.80 8.31 9.21
CA ASP A 109 8.78 7.85 10.15
C ASP A 109 8.98 6.35 10.51
N GLU A 110 9.29 6.08 11.78
CA GLU A 110 9.57 4.74 12.29
C GLU A 110 8.31 3.86 12.39
N ASN A 111 7.14 4.46 12.66
CA ASN A 111 5.88 3.72 12.75
C ASN A 111 5.46 3.20 11.37
N ALA A 112 5.58 4.04 10.34
CA ALA A 112 5.36 3.65 8.96
C ALA A 112 6.35 2.56 8.53
N GLN A 113 7.61 2.67 8.94
CA GLN A 113 8.61 1.64 8.64
C GLN A 113 8.25 0.30 9.29
N ALA A 114 7.83 0.33 10.56
CA ALA A 114 7.40 -0.86 11.27
C ALA A 114 6.14 -1.49 10.65
N ALA A 115 5.18 -0.66 10.19
CA ALA A 115 3.98 -1.13 9.52
C ALA A 115 4.30 -1.84 8.19
N LEU A 116 5.11 -1.21 7.32
CA LEU A 116 5.53 -1.84 6.06
C LEU A 116 6.37 -3.11 6.28
N LYS A 117 7.25 -3.14 7.29
CA LYS A 117 7.98 -4.37 7.64
C LYS A 117 7.05 -5.53 8.04
N ARG A 118 5.98 -5.25 8.79
CA ARG A 118 4.99 -6.28 9.15
C ARG A 118 4.27 -6.79 7.92
N LEU A 119 3.88 -5.89 7.03
CA LEU A 119 3.23 -6.24 5.77
C LEU A 119 4.09 -7.17 4.91
N GLU A 120 5.32 -6.77 4.64
CA GLU A 120 6.30 -7.56 3.88
C GLU A 120 6.45 -8.98 4.46
N GLN A 121 6.50 -9.10 5.79
CA GLN A 121 6.60 -10.39 6.47
C GLN A 121 5.31 -11.23 6.31
N SER A 122 4.15 -10.60 6.35
CA SER A 122 2.85 -11.28 6.18
C SER A 122 2.66 -11.81 4.77
N TRP A 123 2.95 -11.02 3.74
CA TRP A 123 2.93 -11.49 2.35
C TRP A 123 3.96 -12.61 2.14
N TYR A 124 5.20 -12.43 2.62
CA TYR A 124 6.23 -13.46 2.53
C TYR A 124 5.77 -14.80 3.10
N ALA A 125 5.13 -14.79 4.27
CA ALA A 125 4.66 -16.00 4.93
C ALA A 125 3.62 -16.77 4.09
N LEU A 126 2.70 -16.06 3.45
CA LEU A 126 1.70 -16.66 2.56
C LEU A 126 2.35 -17.20 1.28
N ILE A 127 3.24 -16.42 0.66
CA ILE A 127 3.99 -16.86 -0.52
C ILE A 127 4.81 -18.11 -0.21
N LEU A 128 5.52 -18.14 0.92
CA LEU A 128 6.32 -19.28 1.35
C LEU A 128 5.47 -20.53 1.60
N ALA A 129 4.30 -20.36 2.22
CA ALA A 129 3.37 -21.46 2.44
C ALA A 129 2.83 -22.06 1.12
N ASP A 130 2.63 -21.22 0.10
CA ASP A 130 2.18 -21.65 -1.23
C ASP A 130 3.29 -22.37 -2.02
N VAL A 131 4.49 -21.78 -2.11
CA VAL A 131 5.56 -22.30 -2.98
C VAL A 131 6.47 -23.34 -2.32
N GLY A 132 6.48 -23.42 -0.99
CA GLY A 132 7.23 -24.40 -0.20
C GLY A 132 8.77 -24.24 -0.19
N ASP A 133 9.31 -23.27 -0.93
CA ASP A 133 10.76 -23.02 -1.03
C ASP A 133 11.08 -21.54 -0.71
N PRO A 134 11.95 -21.24 0.28
CA PRO A 134 12.29 -19.87 0.65
C PRO A 134 13.04 -19.09 -0.44
N VAL A 135 13.80 -19.75 -1.31
CA VAL A 135 14.47 -19.11 -2.45
C VAL A 135 13.42 -18.65 -3.46
N VAL A 136 12.45 -19.52 -3.76
CA VAL A 136 11.35 -19.18 -4.67
C VAL A 136 10.46 -18.10 -4.08
N ALA A 137 10.11 -18.20 -2.79
CA ALA A 137 9.31 -17.19 -2.11
C ALA A 137 9.97 -15.81 -2.12
N THR A 138 11.28 -15.76 -1.85
CA THR A 138 12.07 -14.52 -1.95
C THR A 138 12.06 -13.97 -3.37
N ALA A 139 12.23 -14.83 -4.37
CA ALA A 139 12.21 -14.40 -5.77
C ALA A 139 10.83 -13.82 -6.16
N VAL A 140 9.74 -14.48 -5.80
CA VAL A 140 8.37 -14.01 -6.04
C VAL A 140 8.13 -12.65 -5.37
N GLN A 141 8.53 -12.50 -4.10
CA GLN A 141 8.36 -11.24 -3.39
C GLN A 141 9.11 -10.11 -4.10
N GLN A 142 10.40 -10.32 -4.42
CA GLN A 142 11.19 -9.30 -5.12
C GLN A 142 10.67 -8.98 -6.54
N MET A 143 10.07 -9.96 -7.23
CA MET A 143 9.40 -9.72 -8.50
C MET A 143 8.18 -8.80 -8.33
N GLY A 144 7.33 -9.05 -7.33
CA GLY A 144 6.16 -8.22 -7.06
C GLY A 144 6.54 -6.82 -6.55
N ASP A 145 7.48 -6.73 -5.60
CA ASP A 145 7.98 -5.45 -5.09
C ASP A 145 8.55 -4.58 -6.21
N GLY A 146 9.36 -5.19 -7.09
CA GLY A 146 9.95 -4.50 -8.24
C GLY A 146 8.90 -4.08 -9.26
N LEU A 147 7.91 -4.93 -9.53
CA LEU A 147 6.79 -4.63 -10.42
C LEU A 147 5.96 -3.46 -9.87
N TYR A 148 5.57 -3.54 -8.61
CA TYR A 148 4.77 -2.53 -7.91
C TYR A 148 5.51 -1.20 -7.81
N HIS A 149 6.79 -1.23 -7.43
CA HIS A 149 7.62 -0.03 -7.40
C HIS A 149 7.62 0.66 -8.75
N ASN A 150 8.01 -0.05 -9.82
CA ASN A 150 8.06 0.52 -11.17
C ASN A 150 6.70 1.04 -11.64
N ALA A 151 5.60 0.36 -11.30
CA ALA A 151 4.25 0.80 -11.63
C ALA A 151 3.90 2.10 -10.91
N SER A 152 4.16 2.17 -9.60
CA SER A 152 3.81 3.33 -8.75
C SER A 152 4.52 4.64 -9.11
N ILE A 153 5.68 4.56 -9.77
CA ILE A 153 6.45 5.72 -10.23
C ILE A 153 6.42 5.92 -11.75
N GLY A 154 5.54 5.21 -12.46
CA GLY A 154 5.32 5.39 -13.90
C GLY A 154 6.50 4.93 -14.78
N LEU A 155 7.29 3.96 -14.31
CA LEU A 155 8.37 3.34 -15.10
C LEU A 155 7.91 2.15 -15.94
N LEU A 156 6.72 1.60 -15.65
CA LEU A 156 6.11 0.60 -16.52
C LEU A 156 5.60 1.24 -17.82
N PRO A 157 5.54 0.48 -18.93
CA PRO A 157 5.01 0.99 -20.18
C PRO A 157 3.56 1.48 -20.06
N ASP A 158 3.22 2.55 -20.78
CA ASP A 158 1.86 3.11 -20.82
C ASP A 158 0.86 2.15 -21.49
N ALA A 159 1.33 1.34 -22.44
CA ALA A 159 0.49 0.38 -23.13
C ALA A 159 0.08 -0.77 -22.20
N HIS A 160 -1.22 -0.92 -21.99
CA HIS A 160 -1.81 -1.96 -21.15
C HIS A 160 -1.34 -3.37 -21.53
N GLU A 161 -1.25 -3.65 -22.83
CA GLU A 161 -0.75 -4.92 -23.38
C GLU A 161 0.68 -5.23 -22.94
N GLN A 162 1.56 -4.22 -22.93
CA GLN A 162 2.96 -4.41 -22.54
C GLN A 162 3.10 -4.65 -21.03
N ARG A 163 2.29 -3.98 -20.19
CA ARG A 163 2.26 -4.28 -18.75
C ARG A 163 1.78 -5.70 -18.47
N HIS A 164 0.74 -6.14 -19.17
CA HIS A 164 0.21 -7.50 -19.05
C HIS A 164 1.22 -8.54 -19.54
N ALA A 165 2.00 -8.25 -20.58
CA ALA A 165 3.06 -9.13 -21.04
C ALA A 165 4.17 -9.30 -19.98
N ILE A 166 4.55 -8.23 -19.27
CA ILE A 166 5.51 -8.31 -18.16
C ILE A 166 4.96 -9.20 -17.04
N LEU A 167 3.73 -8.95 -16.58
CA LEU A 167 3.09 -9.78 -15.55
C LEU A 167 3.02 -11.25 -15.99
N THR A 168 2.61 -11.51 -17.22
CA THR A 168 2.51 -12.88 -17.77
C THR A 168 3.87 -13.58 -17.72
N ALA A 169 4.94 -12.90 -18.15
CA ALA A 169 6.29 -13.47 -18.11
C ALA A 169 6.78 -13.77 -16.69
N LEU A 170 6.41 -12.95 -15.70
CA LEU A 170 6.70 -13.20 -14.28
C LEU A 170 5.91 -14.40 -13.75
N LEU A 171 4.63 -14.52 -14.07
CA LEU A 171 3.80 -15.68 -13.71
C LEU A 171 4.37 -16.98 -14.30
N GLU A 172 4.77 -16.96 -15.57
CA GLU A 172 5.46 -18.10 -16.21
C GLU A 172 6.82 -18.42 -15.56
N ALA A 173 7.51 -17.42 -15.00
CA ALA A 173 8.72 -17.66 -14.23
C ALA A 173 8.40 -18.36 -12.91
N VAL A 174 7.34 -17.96 -12.21
CA VAL A 174 6.88 -18.65 -10.99
C VAL A 174 6.52 -20.10 -11.28
N ASP A 175 5.77 -20.37 -12.35
CA ASP A 175 5.36 -21.73 -12.73
C ASP A 175 6.57 -22.65 -13.01
N ARG A 176 7.67 -22.08 -13.53
CA ARG A 176 8.94 -22.81 -13.75
C ARG A 176 9.73 -23.04 -12.46
N LEU A 177 9.64 -22.14 -11.50
CA LEU A 177 10.38 -22.19 -10.23
C LEU A 177 9.67 -23.06 -9.17
N SER A 178 8.34 -23.12 -9.21
CA SER A 178 7.52 -23.97 -8.34
C SER A 178 6.55 -24.81 -9.19
N PRO A 179 7.04 -25.86 -9.85
CA PRO A 179 6.18 -26.73 -10.62
C PRO A 179 5.20 -27.43 -9.67
N ARG A 180 3.91 -27.12 -9.81
CA ARG A 180 2.86 -27.82 -9.06
C ARG A 180 2.88 -29.31 -9.42
N PRO A 181 2.76 -30.20 -8.42
CA PRO A 181 2.75 -31.65 -8.64
C PRO A 181 1.54 -32.12 -9.46
#